data_AF-A0A8S3XYR7-F1
#
_entry.id   AF-A0A8S3XYR7-F1
#
_cell.length_a   1.000
_cell.length_b   1.000
_cell.length_c   1.000
_cell.angle_alpha   90.00
_cell.angle_beta   90.00
_cell.angle_gamma   90.00
#
_symmetry.space_group_name_H-M   'P 1'
#
loop_
_entity.id
_entity.type
_entity.pdbx_description
1 polymer ?
#
loop_
_entity_poly.entity_id
_entity_poly.type
_entity_poly.pdbx_seq_one_letter_code
_entity_poly.pdbx_strand_id
1 'polypeptide(L)'
;MASTIHKLIVIVGFVSLFHSAFSAAQHRSYLRITSQEFTTLPLDIVVQAVVSLFAVMWGVLNVAGNLREIPAAAELNNVRWETQKNLPSFYMFNHRGKALAYNYIPSASKSDLDNIE
;
A
#
# COMPACT_ATOMS: atom_id res chain seq x y z
N MET A 1 -4.24 0.33 -0.04
CA MET A 1 -2.97 0.90 -0.53
C MET A 1 -2.93 2.36 -0.06
N ALA A 2 -2.01 2.74 0.81
CA ALA A 2 -1.98 4.11 1.34
C ALA A 2 -1.80 5.10 0.17
N SER A 3 -2.80 5.97 -0.04
CA SER A 3 -2.75 6.99 -1.09
C SER A 3 -1.47 7.82 -0.95
N THR A 4 -0.81 8.11 -2.06
CA THR A 4 0.45 8.88 -2.13
C THR A 4 0.38 10.17 -1.32
N ILE A 5 -0.81 10.77 -1.22
CA ILE A 5 -1.12 11.95 -0.41
C ILE A 5 -0.77 11.75 1.08
N HIS A 6 -1.16 10.63 1.69
CA HIS A 6 -0.88 10.38 3.11
C HIS A 6 0.62 10.23 3.37
N LYS A 7 1.35 9.61 2.44
CA LYS A 7 2.81 9.52 2.53
C LYS A 7 3.47 10.89 2.45
N LEU A 8 2.99 11.77 1.56
CA LEU A 8 3.46 13.15 1.48
C LEU A 8 3.17 13.93 2.77
N ILE A 9 1.97 13.78 3.35
CA ILE A 9 1.61 14.41 4.63
C ILE A 9 2.58 13.98 5.73
N VAL A 10 2.92 12.68 5.81
CA VAL A 10 3.89 12.17 6.80
C VAL A 10 5.26 12.81 6.60
N ILE A 11 5.77 12.86 5.36
CA ILE A 11 7.08 13.46 5.06
C ILE A 11 7.11 14.94 5.45
N VAL A 12 6.11 15.71 5.01
CA VAL A 12 6.01 17.14 5.32
C VAL A 12 5.85 17.36 6.82
N GLY A 13 5.06 16.52 7.50
CA GLY A 13 4.89 16.55 8.94
C GLY A 13 6.20 16.35 9.69
N PHE A 14 7.00 15.35 9.30
CA PHE A 14 8.32 15.11 9.91
C PHE A 14 9.30 16.25 9.64
N VAL A 15 9.32 16.81 8.42
CA VAL A 15 10.16 17.97 8.09
C VAL A 15 9.77 19.18 8.93
N SER A 16 8.47 19.45 9.07
CA SER A 16 7.97 20.55 9.91
C SER A 16 8.28 20.32 11.40
N LEU A 17 8.16 19.09 11.89
CA LEU A 17 8.51 18.74 13.27
C LEU A 17 10.00 18.93 13.52
N PHE A 18 10.85 18.47 12.60
CA PHE A 18 12.29 18.70 12.65
C PHE A 18 12.65 20.18 12.64
N HIS A 19 11.96 20.99 11.82
CA HIS A 19 12.12 22.43 11.79
C HIS A 19 11.80 23.06 13.16
N SER A 20 10.69 22.67 13.79
CA SER A 20 10.33 23.18 15.13
C SER A 20 11.37 22.79 16.21
N ALA A 21 11.93 21.58 16.13
CA ALA A 21 12.98 21.13 17.04
C ALA A 21 14.27 21.94 16.85
N PHE A 22 14.65 22.21 15.59
CA PHE A 22 15.80 23.05 15.27
C PHE A 22 15.60 24.49 15.78
N SER A 23 14.43 25.09 15.55
CA SER A 23 14.09 26.43 16.06
C SER A 23 14.14 26.50 17.59
N ALA A 24 13.61 25.49 18.29
CA ALA A 24 13.68 25.42 19.75
C ALA A 24 15.12 25.30 20.27
N ALA A 25 15.95 24.46 19.62
CA ALA A 25 17.36 24.31 19.96
C ALA A 25 18.14 25.61 19.72
N GLN A 26 17.91 26.27 18.59
CA GLN A 26 18.53 27.56 18.27
C GLN A 26 18.12 28.65 19.27
N HIS A 27 16.84 28.71 19.66
CA HIS A 27 16.35 29.67 20.64
C HIS A 27 17.04 29.48 22.01
N ARG A 28 17.22 28.24 22.46
CA ARG A 28 17.98 27.96 23.70
C ARG A 28 19.45 28.35 23.60
N SER A 29 20.10 28.04 22.48
CA SER A 29 21.49 28.42 22.24
C SER A 29 21.66 29.93 22.21
N TYR A 30 20.72 30.65 21.60
CA TYR A 30 20.69 32.11 21.55
C TYR A 30 20.63 32.71 22.96
N LEU A 31 19.66 32.29 23.79
CA LEU A 31 19.52 32.77 25.17
C LEU A 31 20.77 32.53 26.02
N ARG A 32 21.43 31.37 25.83
CA ARG A 32 22.69 31.05 26.50
C ARG A 32 23.82 32.00 26.12
N ILE A 33 23.93 32.37 24.84
CA ILE A 33 24.97 33.28 24.35
C ILE A 33 24.68 34.71 24.82
N THR A 34 23.42 35.13 24.82
CA THR A 34 23.02 36.47 25.26
C THR A 34 22.91 36.60 26.78
N SER A 35 23.22 35.54 27.54
CA SER A 35 23.09 35.48 29.00
C SER A 35 21.72 35.91 29.51
N GLN A 36 20.66 35.63 28.74
CA GLN A 36 19.29 35.89 29.12
C GLN A 36 18.71 34.66 29.81
N GLU A 37 17.85 34.87 30.82
CA GLU A 37 17.19 33.76 31.50
C GLU A 37 16.12 33.12 30.59
N PHE A 38 16.03 31.79 30.64
CA PHE A 38 15.01 31.04 29.93
C PHE A 38 13.67 31.18 30.67
N THR A 39 12.79 32.04 30.16
CA THR A 39 11.45 32.23 30.73
C THR A 39 10.44 31.27 30.10
N THR A 40 10.24 31.38 28.79
CA THR A 40 9.25 30.59 28.04
C THR A 40 9.70 30.36 26.61
N LEU A 41 9.18 29.31 25.97
CA LEU A 41 9.38 29.09 24.55
C LEU A 41 8.40 29.98 23.75
N PRO A 42 8.84 30.60 22.64
CA PRO A 42 7.97 31.34 21.74
C PRO A 42 6.75 30.52 21.31
N LEU A 43 5.56 31.16 21.35
CA LEU A 43 4.27 30.50 21.10
C LEU A 43 4.19 29.90 19.68
N ASP A 44 4.79 30.56 18.70
CA ASP A 44 4.88 30.10 17.31
C ASP A 44 5.56 28.73 17.19
N ILE A 45 6.69 28.52 17.88
CA ILE A 45 7.41 27.24 17.89
C ILE A 45 6.54 26.15 18.53
N VAL A 46 5.86 26.48 19.62
CA VAL A 46 4.95 25.54 20.32
C VAL A 46 3.79 25.14 19.41
N VAL A 47 3.12 26.10 18.78
CA VAL A 47 2.01 25.84 17.86
C VAL A 47 2.47 25.03 16.65
N GLN A 48 3.63 25.35 16.06
CA GLN A 48 4.19 24.58 14.95
C GLN A 48 4.51 23.14 15.34
N ALA A 49 5.08 22.91 16.52
CA ALA A 49 5.37 21.57 17.03
C ALA A 49 4.09 20.75 17.25
N VAL A 50 3.05 21.35 17.85
CA VAL A 50 1.76 20.68 18.10
C VAL A 50 1.05 20.34 16.79
N VAL A 51 0.98 21.28 15.85
CA VAL A 51 0.33 21.05 14.54
C VAL A 51 1.07 19.97 13.75
N SER A 52 2.40 20.02 13.73
CA SER A 52 3.21 19.00 13.03
C SER A 52 3.09 17.62 13.67
N LEU A 53 3.00 17.53 15.00
CA LEU A 53 2.72 16.27 15.70
C LEU A 53 1.38 15.66 15.26
N PHE A 54 0.30 16.43 15.26
CA PHE A 54 -1.01 15.95 14.82
C PHE A 54 -1.02 15.56 13.34
N ALA A 55 -0.32 16.30 12.48
CA ALA A 55 -0.18 15.96 11.07
C ALA A 55 0.54 14.62 10.87
N VAL A 56 1.62 14.36 11.61
CA VAL A 56 2.33 13.07 11.56
C VAL A 56 1.45 11.94 12.08
N MET A 57 0.79 12.11 13.23
CA MET A 57 -0.11 11.10 13.79
C MET A 57 -1.22 10.72 12.79
N TRP A 58 -1.87 11.73 12.21
CA TRP A 58 -2.92 11.53 11.22
C TRP A 58 -2.39 10.81 9.97
N GLY A 59 -1.25 11.25 9.46
CA GLY A 59 -0.61 10.63 8.29
C GLY A 59 -0.26 9.17 8.53
N VAL A 60 0.33 8.84 9.68
CA VAL A 60 0.75 7.48 10.03
C VAL A 60 -0.45 6.55 10.17
N LEU A 61 -1.54 6.99 10.81
CA LEU A 61 -2.77 6.20 10.94
C LEU A 61 -3.33 5.79 9.57
N ASN A 62 -3.31 6.70 8.60
CA ASN A 62 -3.77 6.41 7.24
C ASN A 62 -2.79 5.56 6.42
N VAL A 63 -1.48 5.61 6.75
CA VAL A 63 -0.46 4.79 6.09
C VAL A 63 -0.45 3.35 6.63
N ALA A 64 -0.78 3.14 7.91
CA ALA A 64 -0.82 1.82 8.55
C ALA A 64 -1.81 0.85 7.88
N GLY A 65 -2.81 1.38 7.16
CA GLY A 65 -3.74 0.60 6.37
C GLY A 65 -4.96 0.13 7.17
N ASN A 66 -5.89 -0.50 6.46
CA ASN A 66 -7.14 -0.95 7.05
C ASN A 66 -6.98 -2.33 7.68
N LEU A 67 -7.68 -2.55 8.78
CA LEU A 67 -7.81 -3.86 9.40
C LEU A 67 -8.63 -4.77 8.47
N ARG A 68 -8.23 -6.05 8.40
CA ARG A 68 -9.02 -7.09 7.73
C ARG A 68 -9.99 -7.72 8.73
N GLU A 69 -11.15 -8.11 8.24
CA GLU A 69 -12.13 -8.85 9.04
C GLU A 69 -11.56 -10.20 9.52
N ILE A 70 -11.86 -10.54 10.78
CA ILE A 70 -11.44 -11.79 11.41
C ILE A 70 -12.17 -13.03 10.82
N PRO A 71 -13.49 -13.02 10.54
CA PRO A 71 -14.17 -14.22 10.06
C PRO A 71 -13.80 -14.56 8.62
N ALA A 72 -13.21 -15.74 8.41
CA ALA A 72 -12.89 -16.26 7.07
C ALA A 72 -14.13 -16.47 6.19
N ALA A 73 -15.31 -16.66 6.79
CA ALA A 73 -16.58 -16.80 6.06
C ALA A 73 -16.94 -15.53 5.27
N ALA A 74 -16.56 -14.34 5.75
CA ALA A 74 -16.81 -13.09 5.04
C ALA A 74 -16.00 -12.99 3.75
N GLU A 75 -14.75 -13.47 3.77
CA GLU A 75 -13.90 -13.55 2.59
C GLU A 75 -14.41 -14.64 1.62
N LEU A 76 -14.81 -15.80 2.13
CA LEU A 76 -15.28 -16.92 1.33
C LEU A 76 -16.63 -16.65 0.62
N ASN A 77 -17.52 -15.84 1.23
CA ASN A 77 -18.77 -15.43 0.61
C ASN A 77 -18.57 -14.59 -0.68
N ASN A 78 -17.44 -13.91 -0.82
CA ASN A 78 -17.11 -13.16 -2.02
C ASN A 78 -16.55 -14.06 -3.15
N VAL A 79 -16.20 -15.30 -2.84
CA VAL A 79 -15.63 -16.23 -3.80
C VAL A 79 -16.74 -17.02 -4.51
N ARG A 80 -16.72 -16.99 -5.84
CA ARG A 80 -17.70 -17.72 -6.67
C ARG A 80 -17.31 -19.18 -6.86
N TRP A 81 -18.32 -20.03 -7.04
CA TRP A 81 -18.15 -21.45 -7.35
C TRP A 81 -17.28 -21.71 -8.58
N GLU A 82 -17.40 -20.88 -9.61
CA GLU A 82 -16.58 -20.97 -10.83
C GLU A 82 -15.08 -20.83 -10.53
N THR A 83 -14.71 -19.95 -9.61
CA THR A 83 -13.33 -19.76 -9.16
C THR A 83 -12.84 -20.93 -8.31
N GLN A 84 -13.70 -21.49 -7.45
CA GLN A 84 -13.35 -22.63 -6.60
C GLN A 84 -13.20 -23.94 -7.40
N LYS A 85 -14.04 -24.15 -8.42
CA LYS A 85 -13.98 -25.33 -9.29
C LYS A 85 -12.79 -25.30 -10.25
N ASN A 86 -12.16 -24.14 -10.40
CA ASN A 86 -10.98 -23.97 -11.24
C ASN A 86 -9.73 -24.49 -10.51
N LEU A 87 -9.33 -25.74 -10.74
CA LEU A 87 -8.16 -26.36 -10.10
C LEU A 87 -6.93 -26.31 -11.04
N PRO A 88 -5.95 -25.40 -10.84
CA PRO A 88 -4.83 -25.22 -11.77
C PRO A 88 -3.94 -26.47 -11.90
N SER A 89 -3.80 -27.23 -10.82
CA SER A 89 -3.01 -28.47 -10.81
C SER A 89 -3.60 -29.57 -11.70
N PHE A 90 -4.87 -29.48 -12.09
CA PHE A 90 -5.58 -30.51 -12.88
C PHE A 90 -6.05 -29.98 -14.25
N TYR A 91 -5.40 -28.94 -14.77
CA TYR A 91 -5.74 -28.43 -16.10
C TYR A 91 -5.43 -29.45 -17.19
N MET A 92 -6.48 -29.78 -17.95
CA MET A 92 -6.36 -30.48 -19.22
C MET A 92 -6.55 -29.47 -20.36
N PHE A 93 -5.53 -29.35 -21.20
CA PHE A 93 -5.55 -28.44 -22.36
C PHE A 93 -6.23 -29.06 -23.59
N ASN A 94 -6.79 -30.26 -23.47
CA ASN A 94 -7.59 -30.91 -24.50
C ASN A 94 -9.06 -30.47 -24.39
N HIS A 95 -9.35 -29.22 -24.73
CA HIS A 95 -10.70 -28.64 -24.70
C HIS A 95 -11.04 -27.96 -26.03
N ARG A 96 -12.34 -27.68 -26.25
CA ARG A 96 -12.86 -27.06 -27.50
C ARG A 96 -12.16 -25.75 -27.88
N GLY A 97 -11.71 -24.97 -26.90
CA GLY A 97 -10.93 -23.74 -27.13
C GLY A 97 -9.62 -23.94 -27.91
N LYS A 98 -9.05 -25.16 -27.95
CA LYS A 98 -7.85 -25.46 -28.72
C LYS A 98 -8.04 -25.23 -30.23
N ALA A 99 -9.22 -25.55 -30.76
CA ALA A 99 -9.56 -25.36 -32.17
C ALA A 99 -9.80 -23.90 -32.57
N LEU A 100 -9.96 -23.01 -31.57
CA LEU A 100 -10.16 -21.57 -31.79
C LEU A 100 -8.83 -20.79 -31.74
N ALA A 101 -7.71 -21.46 -31.47
CA ALA A 101 -6.40 -20.82 -31.45
C ALA A 101 -5.93 -20.50 -32.87
N TYR A 102 -5.35 -19.31 -33.07
CA TYR A 102 -4.83 -18.88 -34.39
C TYR A 102 -3.82 -19.85 -35.00
N ASN A 103 -3.04 -20.54 -34.15
CA ASN A 103 -2.04 -21.53 -34.57
C ASN A 103 -2.55 -22.98 -34.46
N TYR A 104 -3.86 -23.21 -34.56
CA TYR A 104 -4.40 -24.56 -34.47
C TYR A 104 -4.01 -25.41 -35.68
N ILE A 105 -3.31 -26.51 -35.43
CA ILE A 105 -3.07 -27.57 -36.41
C ILE A 105 -3.98 -28.74 -36.02
N PRO A 106 -4.90 -29.16 -36.89
CA PRO A 106 -5.71 -30.36 -36.65
C PRO A 106 -4.81 -31.56 -36.42
N SER A 107 -5.04 -32.30 -35.33
CA SER A 107 -4.41 -33.61 -35.16
C SER A 107 -5.01 -34.58 -36.17
N ALA A 108 -4.18 -35.39 -36.82
CA ALA A 108 -4.63 -36.42 -37.76
C ALA A 108 -5.74 -37.28 -37.13
N SER A 109 -6.87 -37.37 -37.81
CA SER A 109 -7.97 -38.22 -37.36
C SER A 109 -7.60 -39.69 -37.57
N LYS A 110 -8.24 -40.60 -36.82
CA LYS A 110 -7.99 -42.04 -37.00
C LYS A 110 -8.25 -42.49 -38.45
N SER A 111 -9.25 -41.91 -39.11
CA SER A 111 -9.52 -42.14 -40.53
C SER A 111 -8.39 -41.65 -41.46
N ASP A 112 -7.66 -40.60 -41.10
CA ASP A 112 -6.53 -40.13 -41.91
C ASP A 112 -5.33 -41.10 -41.81
N LEU A 113 -5.22 -41.83 -40.70
CA LEU A 113 -4.17 -42.84 -40.47
C LEU A 113 -4.52 -44.18 -41.12
N ASP A 114 -5.79 -44.61 -41.04
CA ASP A 114 -6.28 -45.86 -41.63
C ASP A 114 -6.26 -45.84 -43.18
N ASN A 115 -6.17 -44.65 -43.81
CA ASN A 115 -6.02 -44.50 -45.26
C ASN A 115 -4.54 -44.50 -45.73
N ILE A 116 -3.58 -44.62 -44.81
CA ILE A 116 -2.14 -44.64 -45.09
C ILE A 116 -1.58 -46.07 -45.07
N GLU A 117 -2.27 -47.02 -44.42
CA GLU A 117 -2.03 -48.48 -44.56
C GLU A 117 -2.67 -49.06 -45.82
#